data_AF-A0A2V9XZU5-F1
#
_entry.id   AF-A0A2V9XZU5-F1
#
_cell.length_a   1.000
_cell.length_b   1.000
_cell.length_c   1.000
_cell.angle_alpha   90.00
_cell.angle_beta   90.00
_cell.angle_gamma   90.00
#
_symmetry.space_group_name_H-M   'P 1'
#
loop_
_entity.id
_entity.type
_entity.pdbx_description
1 polymer ?
#
loop_
_entity_poly.entity_id
_entity_poly.type
_entity_poly.pdbx_seq_one_letter_code
_entity_poly.pdbx_strand_id
1 'polypeptide(L)'
;MTVRRLKTYTGAQGYVYQYYFVGKRAALPDDPEAPATEFIFDVTSDRKLTYSVSVFLPQGPLAEWNQNHGRALNDAEQYAAVKLRLFRAFDELEDVKADGRRLRIDSALLEEALSSLGVE
;
A
#
# COMPACT_ATOMS: atom_id res chain seq x y z
N MET A 1 -12.58 -11.44 -19.16
CA MET A 1 -12.42 -10.08 -18.63
C MET A 1 -12.40 -10.18 -17.11
N THR A 2 -11.26 -9.91 -16.47
CA THR A 2 -11.15 -9.97 -15.01
C THR A 2 -11.95 -8.80 -14.42
N VAL A 3 -13.00 -9.08 -13.64
CA VAL A 3 -13.84 -8.03 -13.06
C VAL A 3 -13.03 -7.28 -11.99
N ARG A 4 -12.80 -5.98 -12.19
CA ARG A 4 -12.13 -5.14 -11.18
C ARG A 4 -13.10 -4.92 -10.03
N ARG A 5 -12.88 -5.62 -8.91
CA ARG A 5 -13.75 -5.52 -7.74
C ARG A 5 -13.45 -4.24 -6.96
N LEU A 6 -14.34 -3.27 -7.08
CA LEU A 6 -14.29 -2.06 -6.28
C LEU A 6 -14.52 -2.41 -4.80
N LYS A 7 -13.62 -1.97 -3.94
CA LYS A 7 -13.73 -2.08 -2.49
C LYS A 7 -14.02 -0.70 -1.92
N THR A 8 -14.80 -0.68 -0.84
CA THR A 8 -15.11 0.54 -0.10
C THR A 8 -14.43 0.47 1.26
N TYR A 9 -13.82 1.57 1.69
CA TYR A 9 -13.22 1.76 2.99
C TYR A 9 -13.76 3.06 3.60
N THR A 10 -14.24 2.98 4.84
CA THR A 10 -14.65 4.16 5.59
C THR A 10 -13.48 4.55 6.48
N GLY A 11 -12.84 5.68 6.17
CA GLY A 11 -11.77 6.22 6.99
C GLY A 11 -12.30 6.74 8.33
N ALA A 12 -11.43 6.78 9.33
CA ALA A 12 -11.70 7.25 10.67
C ALA A 12 -12.17 8.72 10.71
N GLN A 13 -11.78 9.51 9.69
CA GLN A 13 -12.20 10.91 9.51
C GLN A 13 -13.62 11.07 8.94
N GLY A 14 -14.33 9.97 8.66
CA GLY A 14 -15.69 9.98 8.12
C GLY A 14 -15.79 10.03 6.59
N TYR A 15 -14.66 10.09 5.89
CA TYR A 15 -14.60 9.97 4.43
C TYR A 15 -14.74 8.53 3.97
N VAL A 16 -15.46 8.33 2.87
CA VAL A 16 -15.60 7.01 2.23
C VAL A 16 -14.73 6.97 0.98
N TYR A 17 -13.72 6.11 1.00
CA TYR A 17 -12.85 5.86 -0.13
C TYR A 17 -13.29 4.59 -0.85
N GLN A 18 -13.36 4.66 -2.16
CA GLN A 18 -13.48 3.49 -3.02
C GLN A 18 -12.17 3.27 -3.73
N TYR A 19 -11.70 2.03 -3.76
CA TYR A 19 -10.44 1.69 -4.39
C TYR A 19 -10.49 0.32 -5.06
N TYR A 20 -9.62 0.13 -6.04
CA TYR A 20 -9.34 -1.19 -6.59
C TYR A 20 -7.85 -1.35 -6.89
N PHE A 21 -7.38 -2.58 -6.78
CA PHE A 21 -6.01 -2.93 -7.12
C PHE A 21 -5.85 -3.00 -8.63
N VAL A 22 -4.91 -2.22 -9.18
CA VAL A 22 -4.59 -2.16 -10.61
C VAL A 22 -3.56 -3.23 -10.96
N GLY A 23 -2.54 -3.35 -10.11
CA GLY A 23 -1.44 -4.28 -10.30
C GLY A 23 -0.22 -3.90 -9.46
N LYS A 24 0.84 -4.70 -9.58
CA LYS A 24 2.14 -4.45 -8.98
C LYS A 24 3.21 -4.54 -10.06
N ARG A 25 4.30 -3.78 -9.90
CA ARG A 25 5.48 -3.81 -10.77
C ARG A 25 6.73 -3.48 -9.96
N ALA A 26 7.91 -3.76 -10.51
CA ALA A 26 9.14 -3.23 -9.94
C ALA A 26 9.15 -1.70 -10.12
N ALA A 27 9.64 -0.98 -9.11
CA ALA A 27 9.94 0.43 -9.23
C ALA A 27 10.98 0.65 -10.34
N LEU A 28 10.85 1.76 -11.07
CA LEU A 28 11.77 2.09 -12.15
C LEU A 28 13.18 2.27 -11.58
N PRO A 29 14.25 1.91 -12.29
CA PRO A 29 15.62 2.00 -11.77
C PRO A 29 16.09 3.43 -11.47
N ASP A 30 15.44 4.44 -12.06
CA ASP A 30 15.68 5.87 -11.80
C ASP A 30 14.83 6.42 -10.65
N ASP A 31 13.93 5.60 -10.11
CA ASP A 31 13.02 6.00 -9.06
C ASP A 31 13.75 6.07 -7.70
N PRO A 32 13.54 7.12 -6.88
CA PRO A 32 14.24 7.30 -5.61
C PRO A 32 13.97 6.18 -4.60
N GLU A 33 12.93 5.36 -4.82
CA GLU A 33 12.61 4.22 -3.95
C GLU A 33 13.06 2.89 -4.52
N ALA A 34 13.70 2.88 -5.70
CA ALA A 34 14.35 1.68 -6.20
C ALA A 34 15.55 1.30 -5.31
N PRO A 35 15.74 0.01 -5.00
CA PRO A 35 14.91 -1.14 -5.39
C PRO A 35 13.65 -1.29 -4.50
N ALA A 36 12.47 -1.23 -5.13
CA ALA A 36 11.17 -1.45 -4.48
C ALA A 36 10.18 -2.15 -5.41
N THR A 37 9.14 -2.73 -4.82
CA THR A 37 7.93 -3.16 -5.54
C THR A 37 6.87 -2.07 -5.40
N GLU A 38 6.40 -1.54 -6.52
CA GLU A 38 5.31 -0.57 -6.59
C GLU A 38 3.97 -1.31 -6.73
N PHE A 39 3.05 -1.03 -5.81
CA PHE A 39 1.68 -1.49 -5.86
C PHE A 39 0.75 -0.32 -6.18
N ILE A 40 -0.05 -0.47 -7.23
CA ILE A 40 -0.87 0.61 -7.78
C ILE A 40 -2.33 0.36 -7.45
N PHE A 41 -2.95 1.36 -6.84
CA PHE A 41 -4.37 1.38 -6.52
C PHE A 41 -5.02 2.58 -7.17
N ASP A 42 -6.15 2.38 -7.84
CA ASP A 42 -6.98 3.50 -8.25
C ASP A 42 -7.98 3.79 -7.13
N VAL A 43 -8.02 5.03 -6.69
CA VAL A 43 -8.78 5.50 -5.53
C VAL A 43 -9.71 6.63 -5.95
N THR A 44 -10.90 6.68 -5.37
CA THR A 44 -11.84 7.79 -5.50
C THR A 44 -12.60 7.99 -4.20
N SER A 45 -12.77 9.24 -3.76
CA SER A 45 -13.57 9.61 -2.59
C SER A 45 -14.96 10.16 -2.96
N ASP A 46 -15.08 10.81 -4.12
CA ASP A 46 -16.32 11.46 -4.59
C ASP A 46 -16.98 10.71 -5.77
N ARG A 47 -16.41 9.58 -6.22
CA ARG A 47 -16.82 8.81 -7.43
C ARG A 47 -16.72 9.56 -8.76
N LYS A 48 -16.38 10.85 -8.75
CA LYS A 48 -16.18 11.67 -9.96
C LYS A 48 -14.73 11.69 -10.42
N LEU A 49 -13.80 11.73 -9.47
CA LEU A 49 -12.37 11.77 -9.73
C LEU A 49 -11.70 10.50 -9.22
N THR A 50 -11.15 9.73 -10.15
CA THR A 50 -10.30 8.58 -9.84
C THR A 50 -8.86 8.97 -10.07
N TYR A 51 -8.00 8.67 -9.10
CA TYR A 51 -6.57 8.92 -9.18
C TYR A 51 -5.81 7.69 -8.70
N SER A 52 -4.61 7.50 -9.25
CA SER A 52 -3.76 6.38 -8.88
C SER A 52 -2.91 6.76 -7.65
N VAL A 53 -2.87 5.85 -6.69
CA VAL A 53 -2.01 5.86 -5.52
C VAL A 53 -1.02 4.72 -5.67
N SER A 54 0.26 5.07 -5.65
CA SER A 54 1.37 4.11 -5.71
C SER A 54 1.94 3.92 -4.32
N VAL A 55 1.96 2.66 -3.86
CA VAL A 55 2.56 2.27 -2.59
C VAL A 55 3.83 1.49 -2.88
N PHE A 56 4.95 2.02 -2.44
CA PHE A 56 6.28 1.44 -2.61
C PHE A 56 6.62 0.59 -1.41
N LEU A 57 6.97 -0.67 -1.67
CA LEU A 57 7.51 -1.61 -0.71
C LEU A 57 8.99 -1.82 -1.04
N PRO A 58 9.91 -1.11 -0.37
CA PRO A 58 11.33 -1.19 -0.66
C PRO A 58 11.91 -2.56 -0.26
N GLN A 59 12.95 -2.99 -0.96
CA GLN A 59 13.59 -4.27 -0.67
C GLN A 59 14.36 -4.26 0.66
N GLY A 60 14.78 -3.09 1.16
CA GLY A 60 15.45 -2.95 2.46
C GLY A 60 14.59 -3.46 3.63
N PRO A 61 13.42 -2.83 3.89
CA PRO A 61 12.46 -3.28 4.91
C PRO A 61 12.06 -4.74 4.75
N LEU A 62 11.83 -5.21 3.51
CA LEU A 62 11.54 -6.61 3.22
C LEU A 62 12.69 -7.53 3.66
N ALA A 63 13.92 -7.19 3.31
CA ALA A 63 15.09 -7.98 3.65
C ALA A 63 15.36 -7.98 5.16
N GLU A 64 15.15 -6.85 5.84
CA GLU A 64 15.25 -6.75 7.29
C GLU A 64 14.22 -7.65 7.99
N TRP A 65 12.96 -7.56 7.58
CA TRP A 65 11.90 -8.42 8.11
C TRP A 65 12.20 -9.90 7.87
N ASN A 66 12.64 -10.26 6.66
CA ASN A 66 12.97 -11.64 6.32
C ASN A 66 14.15 -12.19 7.15
N GLN A 67 15.13 -11.34 7.47
CA GLN A 67 16.27 -11.73 8.31
C GLN A 67 15.84 -11.92 9.78
N ASN A 68 14.96 -11.05 10.28
CA ASN A 68 14.46 -11.14 11.65
C ASN A 68 13.59 -12.38 11.89
N HIS A 69 12.74 -12.73 10.92
CA HIS A 69 11.77 -13.84 11.06
C HIS A 69 12.23 -15.14 10.38
N GLY A 70 13.34 -15.11 9.64
CA GLY A 70 13.91 -16.28 8.97
C GLY A 70 13.07 -16.85 7.82
N ARG A 71 12.07 -16.10 7.33
CA ARG A 71 11.21 -16.49 6.19
C ARG A 71 10.95 -15.31 5.26
N ALA A 72 10.69 -15.60 3.99
CA ALA A 72 10.32 -14.57 3.02
C ALA A 72 8.81 -14.29 3.05
N LEU A 73 8.43 -13.03 2.92
CA LEU A 73 7.01 -12.65 2.76
C LEU A 73 6.47 -13.08 1.40
N ASN A 74 5.34 -13.77 1.42
CA ASN A 74 4.61 -14.15 0.23
C ASN A 74 3.86 -12.96 -0.36
N ASP A 75 3.39 -13.10 -1.60
CA ASP A 75 2.72 -12.00 -2.29
C ASP A 75 1.46 -11.50 -1.59
N ALA A 76 0.73 -12.41 -0.94
CA ALA A 76 -0.45 -12.07 -0.16
C ALA A 76 -0.11 -11.23 1.09
N GLU A 77 1.00 -11.54 1.77
CA GLU A 77 1.47 -10.82 2.96
C GLU A 77 1.98 -9.43 2.56
N GLN A 78 2.77 -9.35 1.47
CA GLN A 78 3.22 -8.07 0.91
C GLN A 78 2.04 -7.18 0.51
N TYR A 79 1.05 -7.75 -0.20
CA TYR A 79 -0.17 -7.04 -0.57
C TYR A 79 -0.97 -6.58 0.67
N ALA A 80 -1.03 -7.40 1.72
CA ALA A 80 -1.74 -7.05 2.94
C ALA A 80 -1.06 -5.88 3.68
N ALA A 81 0.26 -5.90 3.82
CA ALA A 81 1.02 -4.79 4.41
C ALA A 81 0.83 -3.49 3.63
N VAL A 82 0.92 -3.56 2.30
CA VAL A 82 0.67 -2.44 1.40
C VAL A 82 -0.73 -1.86 1.53
N LYS A 83 -1.73 -2.74 1.62
CA LYS A 83 -3.12 -2.34 1.79
C LYS A 83 -3.34 -1.64 3.13
N LEU A 84 -2.68 -2.09 4.20
CA LEU A 84 -2.74 -1.41 5.50
C LEU A 84 -2.09 -0.02 5.42
N ARG A 85 -0.97 0.13 4.71
CA ARG A 85 -0.39 1.46 4.45
C ARG A 85 -1.36 2.38 3.70
N LEU A 86 -2.06 1.86 2.69
CA LEU A 86 -3.07 2.63 1.97
C LEU A 86 -4.19 3.12 2.90
N PHE A 87 -4.69 2.24 3.79
CA PHE A 87 -5.73 2.60 4.76
C PHE A 87 -5.25 3.66 5.74
N ARG A 88 -4.05 3.47 6.28
CA ARG A 88 -3.41 4.46 7.16
C ARG A 88 -3.30 5.83 6.48
N ALA A 89 -3.01 5.88 5.18
CA ALA A 89 -3.03 7.15 4.44
C ALA A 89 -4.43 7.76 4.31
N PHE A 90 -5.49 6.95 4.17
CA PHE A 90 -6.87 7.44 4.17
C PHE A 90 -7.29 7.99 5.54
N ASP A 91 -6.72 7.46 6.62
CA ASP A 91 -6.99 7.92 7.97
C ASP A 91 -6.15 9.14 8.38
N GLU A 92 -4.89 9.22 7.95
CA GLU A 92 -3.94 10.27 8.33
C GLU A 92 -4.00 11.51 7.44
N LEU A 93 -4.29 11.36 6.14
CA LEU A 93 -4.26 12.47 5.18
C LEU A 93 -5.65 13.05 4.97
N GLU A 94 -5.77 14.37 5.12
CA GLU A 94 -7.00 15.10 4.78
C GLU A 94 -7.25 15.10 3.26
N ASP A 95 -6.19 15.31 2.45
CA ASP A 95 -6.25 15.24 0.99
C ASP A 95 -5.28 14.20 0.40
N VAL A 96 -5.75 12.96 0.35
CA VAL A 96 -5.03 11.82 -0.25
C VAL A 96 -4.69 12.05 -1.73
N LYS A 97 -5.46 12.87 -2.46
CA LYS A 97 -5.19 13.17 -3.87
C LYS A 97 -4.00 14.12 -4.00
N ALA A 98 -3.86 15.07 -3.09
CA ALA A 98 -2.73 16.00 -3.08
C ALA A 98 -1.45 15.32 -2.55
N ASP A 99 -1.54 14.72 -1.36
CA ASP A 99 -0.36 14.28 -0.58
C ASP A 99 -0.18 12.76 -0.54
N GLY A 100 -1.23 11.99 -0.86
CA GLY A 100 -1.26 10.53 -0.73
C GLY A 100 -1.00 9.76 -2.01
N ARG A 101 -0.65 10.42 -3.13
CA ARG A 101 -0.41 9.73 -4.41
C ARG A 101 0.79 8.80 -4.40
N ARG A 102 1.74 9.05 -3.51
CA ARG A 102 2.96 8.28 -3.38
C ARG A 102 3.20 7.93 -1.92
N LEU A 103 3.06 6.66 -1.58
CA LEU A 103 3.21 6.16 -0.22
C LEU A 103 4.39 5.20 -0.17
N ARG A 104 5.14 5.23 0.92
CA ARG A 104 6.24 4.30 1.17
C ARG A 104 5.99 3.49 2.43
N ILE A 105 6.62 2.32 2.48
CA ILE A 105 6.63 1.44 3.65
C ILE A 105 8.06 1.34 4.17
N ASP A 106 8.28 1.87 5.36
CA ASP A 106 9.50 1.65 6.14
C ASP A 106 9.40 0.37 6.98
N SER A 107 10.53 -0.07 7.55
CA SER A 107 10.61 -1.30 8.34
C SER A 107 9.67 -1.32 9.54
N ALA A 108 9.55 -0.20 10.25
CA ALA A 108 8.70 -0.12 11.45
C ALA A 108 7.24 -0.30 11.06
N LEU A 109 6.79 0.42 10.04
CA LEU A 109 5.43 0.26 9.52
C LEU A 109 5.17 -1.14 8.96
N LEU A 110 6.16 -1.74 8.27
CA LEU A 110 6.04 -3.10 7.76
C LEU A 110 5.80 -4.09 8.90
N GLU A 111 6.63 -4.01 9.94
CA GLU A 111 6.52 -4.83 11.15
C GLU A 111 5.16 -4.65 11.83
N GLU A 112 4.74 -3.41 12.07
CA GLU A 112 3.45 -3.08 12.67
C GLU A 112 2.27 -3.66 11.85
N ALA A 113 2.34 -3.50 10.52
CA ALA A 113 1.30 -3.96 9.62
C ALA A 113 1.20 -5.50 9.62
N LEU A 114 2.33 -6.20 9.59
CA LEU A 114 2.38 -7.66 9.60
C LEU A 114 1.98 -8.23 10.96
N SER A 115 2.45 -7.64 12.05
CA SER A 115 2.05 -8.00 13.41
C SER A 115 0.55 -7.85 13.62
N SER A 116 -0.06 -6.77 13.12
CA SER A 116 -1.53 -6.59 13.16
C SER A 116 -2.31 -7.66 12.37
N LEU A 117 -1.67 -8.35 11.43
CA LEU A 117 -2.26 -9.44 10.66
C LEU A 117 -2.01 -10.82 11.31
N GLY A 118 -1.26 -10.88 12.42
CA GLY A 118 -0.81 -12.13 13.03
C GLY A 118 0.30 -12.82 12.24
N VAL A 119 1.07 -12.05 11.47
CA VAL A 119 2.23 -12.53 10.71
C VAL A 119 3.47 -12.25 11.56
N GLU A 120 4.02 -13.33 12.13
CA GLU A 120 5.28 -13.39 12.90
C GLU A 120 6.35 -14.24 12.18
#